data_AF-W2XWA3-F1
#
_entry.id   AF-W2XWA3-F1
#
_cell.length_a   1.000
_cell.length_b   1.000
_cell.length_c   1.000
_cell.angle_alpha   90.00
_cell.angle_beta   90.00
_cell.angle_gamma   90.00
#
_symmetry.space_group_name_H-M   'P 1'
#
loop_
_entity.id
_entity.type
_entity.pdbx_description
1 polymer ?
#
loop_
_entity_poly.entity_id
_entity_poly.type
_entity_poly.pdbx_seq_one_letter_code
_entity_poly.pdbx_strand_id
1 'polypeptide(L)'
;MNAEDLVSIPVPRRAHALVNTDEFYSSGKQHKRRQYLCKVCSAFADKNAKSFESSYLCQKCSNVYGGRVPLCDSIRRKEEGNTRTCYEIWHEVWNDGKANPPGLIKKIRFRKRKDREED
;
A
#
# COMPACT_ATOMS: atom_id res chain seq x y z
N MET A 1 -5.54 -46.79 7.09
CA MET A 1 -4.92 -45.59 7.72
C MET A 1 -5.46 -44.38 6.98
N ASN A 2 -6.09 -43.43 7.70
CA ASN A 2 -6.75 -42.27 7.11
C ASN A 2 -5.73 -41.25 6.60
N ALA A 3 -5.94 -40.77 5.39
CA ALA A 3 -5.17 -39.71 4.76
C ALA A 3 -5.86 -38.38 5.04
N GLU A 4 -5.61 -37.80 6.21
CA GLU A 4 -6.07 -36.45 6.52
C GLU A 4 -4.94 -35.65 7.17
N ASP A 5 -4.99 -34.34 6.93
CA ASP A 5 -4.18 -33.29 7.54
C ASP A 5 -2.91 -32.84 6.78
N LEU A 6 -3.07 -32.49 5.50
CA LEU A 6 -2.29 -31.38 4.94
C LEU A 6 -2.89 -30.05 5.43
N VAL A 7 -2.68 -29.72 6.70
CA VAL A 7 -2.85 -28.34 7.17
C VAL A 7 -1.84 -27.50 6.39
N SER A 8 -2.34 -26.80 5.38
CA SER A 8 -1.62 -25.71 4.74
C SER A 8 -1.49 -24.61 5.77
N ILE A 9 -0.52 -24.74 6.67
CA ILE A 9 -0.09 -23.65 7.55
C ILE A 9 0.16 -22.47 6.60
N PRO A 10 -0.58 -21.35 6.71
CA PRO A 10 -0.24 -20.18 5.94
C PRO A 10 1.17 -19.82 6.36
N VAL A 11 2.15 -20.03 5.46
CA VAL A 11 3.52 -19.54 5.64
C VAL A 11 3.36 -18.12 6.16
N PRO A 12 3.91 -17.77 7.35
CA PRO A 12 3.76 -16.43 7.88
C PRO A 12 4.23 -15.49 6.80
N ARG A 13 3.28 -14.81 6.13
CA ARG A 13 3.57 -13.88 5.04
C ARG A 13 4.40 -12.82 5.71
N ARG A 14 5.72 -12.93 5.55
CA ARG A 14 6.75 -12.33 6.40
C ARG A 14 6.26 -10.96 6.91
N ALA A 15 5.87 -10.85 8.18
CA ALA A 15 4.93 -9.84 8.69
C ALA A 15 5.16 -8.44 8.08
N HIS A 16 4.18 -7.95 7.32
CA HIS A 16 4.15 -6.57 6.88
C HIS A 16 3.59 -5.70 8.01
N ALA A 17 3.99 -4.44 8.05
CA ALA A 17 3.52 -3.50 9.06
C ALA A 17 3.35 -2.12 8.43
N LEU A 18 2.23 -1.48 8.75
CA LEU A 18 1.99 -0.08 8.41
C LEU A 18 2.68 0.81 9.43
N VAL A 19 3.62 1.62 8.95
CA VAL A 19 4.29 2.65 9.74
C VAL A 19 3.91 4.02 9.21
N ASN A 20 3.83 5.00 10.10
CA ASN A 20 3.54 6.35 9.68
C ASN A 20 4.78 6.98 9.02
N THR A 21 4.60 7.84 8.01
CA THR A 21 5.70 8.55 7.35
C THR A 21 6.28 9.63 8.25
N ASP A 22 7.60 9.68 8.40
CA ASP A 22 8.28 10.69 9.22
C ASP A 22 8.44 12.04 8.49
N GLU A 23 7.92 12.13 7.28
CA GLU A 23 7.90 13.35 6.49
C GLU A 23 6.75 14.26 6.86
N PHE A 24 7.05 15.55 7.01
CA PHE A 24 6.09 16.62 7.25
C PHE A 24 6.24 17.69 6.16
N TYR A 25 5.17 18.43 5.89
CA TYR A 25 5.26 19.63 5.08
C TYR A 25 5.95 20.73 5.88
N SER A 26 7.08 21.23 5.38
CA SER A 26 7.78 22.38 5.96
C SER A 26 7.31 23.64 5.23
N SER A 27 6.11 24.14 5.54
CA SER A 27 5.66 25.43 5.02
C SER A 27 5.01 26.24 6.13
N GLY A 28 5.76 27.22 6.63
CA GLY A 28 5.32 28.15 7.66
C GLY A 28 4.97 27.48 9.00
N LYS A 29 3.82 27.84 9.57
CA LYS A 29 3.36 27.43 10.92
C LYS A 29 2.68 26.05 10.98
N GLN A 30 2.54 25.33 9.87
CA GLN A 30 1.81 24.05 9.85
C GLN A 30 2.76 22.85 9.85
N HIS A 31 2.81 22.13 10.97
CA HIS A 31 3.48 20.83 11.07
C HIS A 31 2.52 19.69 10.69
N LYS A 32 2.10 19.66 9.40
CA LYS A 32 1.21 18.61 8.91
C LYS A 32 2.01 17.46 8.34
N ARG A 33 1.71 16.25 8.80
CA ARG A 33 2.34 15.03 8.28
C ARG A 33 2.01 14.83 6.80
N ARG A 34 3.01 14.43 6.04
CA ARG A 34 2.88 14.21 4.61
C ARG A 34 1.94 13.04 4.34
N GLN A 35 1.14 13.18 3.30
CA GLN A 35 0.21 12.16 2.83
C GLN A 35 0.60 11.79 1.41
N TYR A 36 0.40 10.52 1.04
CA TYR A 36 0.73 10.01 -0.29
C TYR A 36 -0.42 9.20 -0.85
N LEU A 37 -0.60 9.22 -2.19
CA LEU A 37 -1.64 8.43 -2.84
C LEU A 37 -1.47 6.95 -2.52
N CYS A 38 -2.54 6.35 -1.99
CA CYS A 38 -2.55 4.93 -1.68
C CYS A 38 -2.44 4.11 -2.97
N LYS A 39 -1.57 3.09 -3.00
CA LYS A 39 -1.36 2.28 -4.21
C LYS A 39 -2.63 1.57 -4.68
N VAL A 40 -3.40 1.02 -3.76
CA VAL A 40 -4.66 0.34 -4.09
C VAL A 40 -5.70 1.37 -4.54
N CYS A 41 -5.94 2.44 -3.78
CA CYS A 41 -6.94 3.45 -4.18
C CYS A 41 -6.62 4.12 -5.52
N SER A 42 -5.36 4.46 -5.76
CA SER A 42 -4.94 5.11 -7.02
C SER A 42 -5.04 4.20 -8.23
N ALA A 43 -4.90 2.88 -8.05
CA ALA A 43 -5.13 1.93 -9.14
C ALA A 43 -6.60 1.88 -9.56
N PHE A 44 -7.52 1.90 -8.60
CA PHE A 44 -8.96 1.88 -8.88
C PHE A 44 -9.53 3.25 -9.25
N ALA A 45 -8.82 4.35 -8.98
CA ALA A 45 -9.29 5.67 -9.33
C ALA A 45 -9.40 5.87 -10.86
N ASP A 46 -10.42 6.61 -11.26
CA ASP A 46 -10.57 7.11 -12.62
C ASP A 46 -9.48 8.12 -12.96
N LYS A 47 -9.21 8.29 -14.26
CA LYS A 47 -8.14 9.20 -14.73
C LYS A 47 -8.34 10.65 -14.26
N ASN A 48 -9.58 11.06 -14.01
CA ASN A 48 -9.94 12.43 -13.64
C ASN A 48 -10.35 12.57 -12.16
N ALA A 49 -10.39 11.48 -11.40
CA ALA A 49 -10.83 11.50 -10.01
C ALA A 49 -9.63 11.55 -9.05
N LYS A 50 -9.75 12.36 -7.98
CA LYS A 50 -8.74 12.37 -6.91
C LYS A 50 -8.83 11.06 -6.12
N SER A 51 -7.74 10.29 -6.08
CA SER A 51 -7.67 9.08 -5.25
C SER A 51 -7.39 9.41 -3.79
N PHE A 52 -7.71 8.47 -2.89
CA PHE A 52 -7.40 8.61 -1.47
C PHE A 52 -5.90 8.60 -1.17
N GLU A 53 -5.51 9.38 -0.17
CA GLU A 53 -4.16 9.50 0.35
C GLU A 53 -4.03 8.79 1.70
N SER A 54 -2.81 8.41 2.06
CA SER A 54 -2.44 7.81 3.35
C SER A 54 -1.08 8.31 3.80
N SER A 55 -0.95 8.57 5.11
CA SER A 55 0.34 8.77 5.77
C SER A 55 1.02 7.47 6.16
N TYR A 56 0.31 6.34 6.10
CA TYR A 56 0.87 5.04 6.41
C TYR A 56 1.54 4.42 5.18
N LEU A 57 2.71 3.84 5.41
CA LEU A 57 3.55 3.16 4.44
C LEU A 57 3.82 1.72 4.91
N CYS A 58 3.85 0.77 3.99
CA CYS A 58 4.49 -0.51 4.27
C CYS A 58 6.01 -0.36 4.07
N GLN A 59 6.79 -0.36 5.16
CA GLN A 59 8.24 -0.15 5.10
C GLN A 59 8.92 -1.25 4.28
N LYS A 60 8.47 -2.50 4.46
CA LYS A 60 9.03 -3.65 3.77
C LYS A 60 8.82 -3.61 2.26
N CYS A 61 7.58 -3.41 1.81
CA CYS A 61 7.31 -3.22 0.38
C CYS A 61 8.04 -1.98 -0.14
N SER A 62 8.15 -0.91 0.67
CA SER A 62 8.89 0.27 0.24
C SER A 62 10.36 -0.02 -0.05
N ASN A 63 11.00 -0.88 0.75
CA ASN A 63 12.37 -1.31 0.54
C ASN A 63 12.49 -2.22 -0.69
N VAL A 64 11.58 -3.19 -0.85
CA VAL A 64 11.58 -4.12 -2.00
C VAL A 64 11.43 -3.40 -3.34
N TYR A 65 10.56 -2.39 -3.41
CA TYR A 65 10.29 -1.65 -4.64
C TYR A 65 11.15 -0.40 -4.83
N GLY A 66 12.06 -0.09 -3.89
CA GLY A 66 12.92 1.10 -3.95
C GLY A 66 12.14 2.43 -3.95
N GLY A 67 10.93 2.45 -3.40
CA GLY A 67 10.04 3.59 -3.45
C GLY A 67 8.87 3.44 -2.48
N ARG A 68 8.25 4.56 -2.07
CA ARG A 68 7.18 4.51 -1.06
C ARG A 68 6.00 3.66 -1.52
N VAL A 69 5.50 2.80 -0.62
CA VAL A 69 4.27 2.01 -0.78
C VAL A 69 3.24 2.47 0.25
N PRO A 70 2.49 3.55 -0.03
CA PRO A 70 1.44 4.03 0.85
C PRO A 70 0.20 3.16 0.73
N LEU A 71 -0.33 2.74 1.87
CA LEU A 71 -1.50 1.88 1.97
C LEU A 71 -2.44 2.44 3.03
N CYS A 72 -3.74 2.36 2.75
CA CYS A 72 -4.78 2.76 3.68
C CYS A 72 -5.16 1.57 4.60
N ASP A 73 -5.35 1.82 5.89
CA ASP A 73 -5.92 0.83 6.81
C ASP A 73 -7.42 1.03 6.96
N SER A 74 -8.11 1.07 5.83
CA SER A 74 -9.55 1.30 5.79
C SER A 74 -10.17 0.55 4.63
N ILE A 75 -11.37 0.03 4.84
CA ILE A 75 -12.16 -0.57 3.78
C ILE A 75 -12.69 0.57 2.89
N ARG A 76 -12.33 0.54 1.61
CA ARG A 76 -12.76 1.48 0.55
C ARG A 76 -13.65 0.75 -0.46
N ARG A 77 -14.46 1.46 -1.25
CA ARG A 77 -15.35 0.84 -2.26
C ARG A 77 -16.30 -0.20 -1.64
N LYS A 78 -16.93 0.14 -0.51
CA LYS A 78 -17.87 -0.76 0.20
C LYS A 78 -19.12 -0.99 -0.64
N GLU A 79 -19.53 0.03 -1.37
CA GLU A 79 -20.60 0.05 -2.36
C GLU A 79 -20.38 -0.93 -3.52
N GLU A 80 -19.13 -1.28 -3.81
CA GLU A 80 -18.75 -2.30 -4.81
C GLU A 80 -18.60 -3.70 -4.17
N GLY A 81 -18.98 -3.86 -2.90
CA GLY A 81 -18.89 -5.12 -2.16
C GLY A 81 -17.51 -5.43 -1.56
N ASN A 82 -16.58 -4.46 -1.52
CA ASN A 82 -15.27 -4.71 -0.90
C ASN A 82 -15.36 -4.82 0.62
N THR A 83 -14.76 -5.87 1.17
CA THR A 83 -14.70 -6.17 2.61
C THR A 83 -13.31 -6.03 3.20
N ARG A 84 -12.28 -5.76 2.39
CA ARG A 84 -10.88 -5.71 2.81
C ARG A 84 -10.29 -4.31 2.85
N THR A 85 -9.33 -4.06 3.72
CA THR A 85 -8.56 -2.81 3.73
C THR A 85 -7.63 -2.74 2.52
N CYS A 86 -7.12 -1.54 2.18
CA CYS A 86 -6.10 -1.44 1.14
C CYS A 86 -4.83 -2.24 1.50
N TYR A 87 -4.51 -2.32 2.80
CA TYR A 87 -3.39 -3.11 3.30
C TYR A 87 -3.58 -4.60 2.97
N GLU A 88 -4.72 -5.17 3.33
CA GLU A 88 -5.07 -6.58 3.03
C GLU A 88 -5.12 -6.84 1.52
N ILE A 89 -5.75 -5.97 0.73
CA ILE A 89 -5.79 -6.14 -0.73
C ILE A 89 -4.38 -6.20 -1.32
N TRP A 90 -3.48 -5.30 -0.91
CA TRP A 90 -2.12 -5.26 -1.42
C TRP A 90 -1.33 -6.54 -1.09
N HIS A 91 -1.43 -7.01 0.15
CA HIS A 91 -0.63 -8.14 0.65
C HIS A 91 -1.23 -9.51 0.32
N GLU A 92 -2.55 -9.65 0.44
CA GLU A 92 -3.23 -10.93 0.29
C GLU A 92 -3.66 -11.19 -1.14
N VAL A 93 -4.31 -10.21 -1.77
CA VAL A 93 -4.91 -10.34 -3.11
C VAL A 93 -3.89 -10.07 -4.19
N TRP A 94 -3.08 -9.01 -4.05
CA TRP A 94 -2.08 -8.63 -5.04
C TRP A 94 -0.69 -9.21 -4.77
N ASN A 95 -0.56 -10.11 -3.79
CA ASN A 95 0.68 -10.79 -3.43
C ASN A 95 1.87 -9.81 -3.28
N ASP A 96 1.73 -8.88 -2.33
CA ASP A 96 2.66 -7.78 -2.07
C ASP A 96 2.85 -6.82 -3.23
N GLY A 97 1.89 -6.76 -4.17
CA GLY A 97 1.97 -5.96 -5.39
C GLY A 97 2.65 -6.67 -6.57
N LYS A 98 2.94 -7.97 -6.45
CA LYS A 98 3.50 -8.81 -7.53
C LYS A 98 2.45 -9.37 -8.48
N ALA A 99 1.23 -9.57 -7.99
CA ALA A 99 0.09 -10.10 -8.73
C ALA A 99 -0.99 -9.02 -8.92
N ASN A 100 -0.61 -7.85 -9.43
CA ASN A 100 -1.55 -6.77 -9.69
C ASN A 100 -2.53 -7.16 -10.82
N PRO A 101 -3.82 -6.80 -10.74
CA PRO A 101 -4.81 -7.14 -11.75
C PRO A 101 -4.40 -6.60 -13.13
N PRO A 102 -4.66 -7.37 -14.20
CA PRO A 102 -4.47 -6.92 -15.58
C PRO A 102 -5.17 -5.56 -15.79
N GLY A 103 -4.47 -4.60 -16.39
CA GLY A 103 -4.98 -3.24 -16.62
C GLY A 103 -4.69 -2.23 -15.49
N LEU A 104 -4.43 -2.67 -14.25
CA LEU A 104 -4.09 -1.78 -13.13
C LEU A 104 -2.58 -1.54 -12.98
N ILE A 105 -1.75 -2.43 -13.53
CA ILE A 105 -0.28 -2.36 -13.45
C ILE A 105 0.25 -1.00 -13.92
N LYS A 106 -0.26 -0.47 -15.04
CA LYS A 106 0.18 0.81 -15.61
C LYS A 106 -0.15 2.01 -14.71
N LYS A 107 -1.08 1.88 -13.77
CA LYS A 107 -1.46 2.95 -12.83
C LYS A 107 -0.59 2.97 -11.58
N ILE A 108 0.01 1.84 -11.21
CA ILE A 108 0.83 1.73 -9.99
C ILE A 108 2.27 2.13 -10.31
N ARG A 109 2.68 3.30 -9.82
CA ARG A 109 4.04 3.83 -10.00
C ARG A 109 4.78 3.91 -8.67
N PHE A 110 5.97 3.33 -8.58
CA PHE A 110 6.86 3.50 -7.44
C PHE A 110 7.76 4.71 -7.69
N ARG A 111 7.58 5.76 -6.88
CA ARG A 111 8.42 6.96 -6.95
C ARG A 111 9.60 6.76 -6.00
N LYS A 112 10.82 6.94 -6.52
CA LYS A 112 12.03 6.96 -5.69
C LYS A 112 11.87 8.00 -4.59
N ARG A 113 12.44 7.72 -3.42
CA ARG A 113 12.61 8.77 -2.40
C ARG A 113 13.59 9.79 -3.00
N LYS A 114 13.30 11.08 -2.89
CA LYS A 114 14.32 12.10 -3.17
C LYS A 114 15.29 11.95 -2.01
N ASP A 115 16.54 11.60 -2.31
CA ASP A 115 17.58 11.59 -1.30
C ASP A 115 17.57 12.98 -0.65
N ARG A 116 17.43 13.03 0.67
CA ARG A 116 17.72 14.26 1.38
C ARG A 116 19.23 14.39 1.24
N GLU A 117 19.70 15.34 0.43
CA GLU A 117 21.07 15.80 0.54
C GLU A 117 21.23 16.19 2.02
N GLU A 118 21.99 15.38 2.77
CA GLU A 118 22.54 15.79 4.05
C GLU A 118 23.55 16.89 3.70
N ASP A 119 23.19 18.12 4.05
CA ASP A 119 24.07 19.29 4.03
C ASP A 119 24.92 19.30 5.31
#